data_AF-A0A3D4PIZ9-F1
#
_entry.id   AF-A0A3D4PIZ9-F1
#
_cell.length_a   1.000
_cell.length_b   1.000
_cell.length_c   1.000
_cell.angle_alpha   90.00
_cell.angle_beta   90.00
_cell.angle_gamma   90.00
#
_symmetry.space_group_name_H-M   'P 1'
#
loop_
_entity.id
_entity.type
_entity.pdbx_description
1 polymer ?
#
loop_
_entity_poly.entity_id
_entity_poly.type
_entity_poly.pdbx_seq_one_letter_code
_entity_poly.pdbx_strand_id
1 'polypeptide(L)'
;MGQGLLRWINGAIAIPTIVFTMLVNECVADELEDILAAWRHRSESVQAVQVDYEGEVRVAEGYYSFPYNNSNVLFPSKSSSFDTKGNLLLDLADKRLRFRFEEKQPQQELDGSIEWVQRNWTACLTSEYLKEFRPSELNGSDNLPGNRTTDLYIHRRPGTVPIFEFQMYPLLFASGQYGIGINWQRSPFESDLTADNFKVVSTSSYNGRDHIVIQTTPFSGNTFFEYWVDLMNPMRVHRFVVNKLEEDGKLTNRADIDITYRDEELGPVPSAWKATIYMIGSQVSRIIEVRSISYEFDVAVESQDFDIIPPYGTHVRDLTRPAGAQRYVVGETDHPESPTKVFQE
;
A
#
# COMPACT_ATOMS: atom_id res chain seq x y z
N MET A 1 -81.18 13.95 -21.51
CA MET A 1 -80.04 13.19 -20.98
C MET A 1 -78.85 13.47 -21.87
N GLY A 2 -77.90 14.30 -21.41
CA GLY A 2 -76.66 14.61 -22.12
C GLY A 2 -75.62 15.00 -21.07
N GLN A 3 -74.61 14.15 -20.89
CA GLN A 3 -73.58 14.31 -19.86
C GLN A 3 -72.50 15.30 -20.34
N GLY A 4 -72.12 16.21 -19.43
CA GLY A 4 -71.12 17.24 -19.63
C GLY A 4 -69.69 16.72 -19.46
N LEU A 5 -68.79 17.29 -20.25
CA LEU A 5 -67.35 17.03 -20.28
C LEU A 5 -66.63 18.15 -19.49
N LEU A 6 -65.99 17.82 -18.37
CA LEU A 6 -65.07 18.68 -17.64
C LEU A 6 -63.64 18.27 -18.01
N ARG A 7 -62.90 19.14 -18.71
CA ARG A 7 -61.45 19.03 -18.89
C ARG A 7 -60.76 20.00 -17.92
N TRP A 8 -59.93 19.45 -17.04
CA TRP A 8 -59.01 20.19 -16.20
C TRP A 8 -57.73 20.52 -16.96
N ILE A 9 -57.24 21.75 -16.78
CA ILE A 9 -55.96 22.27 -17.24
C ILE A 9 -54.90 21.88 -16.21
N ASN A 10 -53.81 21.25 -16.64
CA ASN A 10 -52.56 21.21 -15.87
C ASN A 10 -51.43 21.69 -16.79
N GLY A 11 -50.92 22.88 -16.48
CA GLY A 11 -49.69 23.41 -17.07
C GLY A 11 -48.48 22.72 -16.46
N ALA A 12 -47.63 22.16 -17.31
CA ALA A 12 -46.28 21.75 -16.95
C ALA A 12 -45.31 22.85 -17.39
N ILE A 13 -44.70 23.51 -16.40
CA ILE A 13 -43.52 24.35 -16.60
C ILE A 13 -42.37 23.39 -16.91
N ALA A 14 -41.86 23.44 -18.13
CA ALA A 14 -40.63 22.76 -18.51
C ALA A 14 -39.44 23.53 -17.92
N ILE A 15 -38.80 22.97 -16.89
CA ILE A 15 -37.47 23.41 -16.43
C ILE A 15 -36.43 22.76 -17.37
N PRO A 16 -35.45 23.50 -17.92
CA PRO A 16 -34.45 22.94 -18.80
C PRO A 16 -33.40 22.17 -17.99
N THR A 17 -33.49 20.84 -17.97
CA THR A 17 -32.54 19.93 -17.31
C THR A 17 -31.35 19.56 -18.20
N ILE A 18 -31.00 20.37 -19.22
CA ILE A 18 -29.93 20.01 -20.17
C ILE A 18 -29.04 21.23 -20.43
N VAL A 19 -28.36 21.71 -19.39
CA VAL A 19 -27.15 22.58 -19.50
C VAL A 19 -26.19 22.33 -18.31
N PHE A 20 -26.66 21.82 -17.17
CA PHE A 20 -25.82 21.63 -15.99
C PHE A 20 -24.83 20.44 -16.07
N THR A 21 -25.13 19.40 -16.83
CA THR A 21 -24.29 18.17 -16.86
C THR A 21 -23.05 18.29 -17.76
N MET A 22 -23.06 19.17 -18.77
CA MET A 22 -21.89 19.37 -19.64
C MET A 22 -20.85 20.31 -19.02
N LEU A 23 -21.28 21.40 -18.36
CA LEU A 23 -20.37 22.33 -17.68
C LEU A 23 -19.70 21.71 -16.45
N VAL A 24 -20.37 20.80 -15.74
CA VAL A 24 -19.76 20.06 -14.62
C VAL A 24 -18.72 19.06 -15.13
N ASN A 25 -18.91 18.43 -16.30
CA ASN A 25 -17.93 17.48 -16.84
C ASN A 25 -16.66 18.16 -17.37
N GLU A 26 -16.75 19.35 -17.98
CA GLU A 26 -15.56 20.09 -18.44
C GLU A 26 -14.77 20.67 -17.25
N CYS A 27 -15.44 21.30 -16.27
CA CYS A 27 -14.79 21.83 -15.07
C CYS A 27 -14.07 20.75 -14.25
N VAL A 28 -14.63 19.54 -14.21
CA VAL A 28 -14.09 18.40 -13.45
C VAL A 28 -12.93 17.71 -14.17
N ALA A 29 -12.86 17.78 -15.51
CA ALA A 29 -11.73 17.26 -16.28
C ALA A 29 -10.48 18.14 -16.14
N ASP A 30 -10.65 19.46 -16.15
CA ASP A 30 -9.57 20.42 -15.92
C ASP A 30 -8.97 20.26 -14.50
N GLU A 31 -9.83 20.07 -13.50
CA GLU A 31 -9.41 19.82 -12.11
C GLU A 31 -8.54 18.56 -11.94
N LEU A 32 -8.86 17.47 -12.65
CA LEU A 32 -8.06 16.24 -12.59
C LEU A 32 -6.68 16.42 -13.22
N GLU A 33 -6.61 17.09 -14.38
CA GLU A 33 -5.33 17.40 -15.04
C GLU A 33 -4.43 18.28 -14.16
N ASP A 34 -5.01 19.28 -13.48
CA ASP A 34 -4.28 20.12 -12.53
C ASP A 34 -3.73 19.32 -11.34
N ILE A 35 -4.51 18.38 -10.80
CA ILE A 35 -4.06 17.48 -9.73
C ILE A 35 -2.89 16.61 -10.21
N LEU A 36 -3.04 15.96 -11.36
CA LEU A 36 -2.00 15.09 -11.92
C LEU A 36 -0.74 15.87 -12.28
N ALA A 37 -0.87 17.09 -12.78
CA ALA A 37 0.25 17.99 -13.05
C ALA A 37 0.98 18.38 -11.77
N ALA A 38 0.27 18.71 -10.68
CA ALA A 38 0.87 19.03 -9.40
C ALA A 38 1.64 17.82 -8.82
N TRP A 39 1.08 16.62 -8.92
CA TRP A 39 1.73 15.39 -8.46
C TRP A 39 2.98 15.05 -9.28
N ARG A 40 2.90 15.16 -10.61
CA ARG A 40 4.04 14.96 -11.51
C ARG A 40 5.13 15.99 -11.27
N HIS A 41 4.77 17.26 -11.10
CA HIS A 41 5.74 18.30 -10.77
C HIS A 41 6.48 17.99 -9.46
N ARG A 42 5.76 17.51 -8.44
CA ARG A 42 6.36 17.08 -7.17
C ARG A 42 7.33 15.91 -7.37
N SER A 43 6.97 14.90 -8.17
CA SER A 43 7.85 13.76 -8.42
C SER A 43 9.11 14.12 -9.20
N GLU A 44 9.03 15.11 -10.09
CA GLU A 44 10.18 15.64 -10.84
C GLU A 44 11.10 16.51 -9.98
N SER A 45 10.58 17.08 -8.90
CA SER A 45 11.33 18.00 -8.00
C SER A 45 12.19 17.32 -6.94
N VAL A 46 11.98 16.02 -6.70
CA VAL A 46 12.69 15.25 -5.66
C VAL A 46 13.53 14.16 -6.32
N GLN A 47 14.80 14.06 -5.98
CA GLN A 47 15.69 13.02 -6.51
C GLN A 47 15.76 11.81 -5.59
N ALA A 48 15.85 12.06 -4.29
CA ALA A 48 15.87 11.01 -3.28
C ALA A 48 15.08 11.46 -2.05
N VAL A 49 14.52 10.52 -1.31
CA VAL A 49 13.91 10.80 -0.02
C VAL A 49 14.17 9.69 0.96
N GLN A 50 14.64 10.06 2.14
CA GLN A 50 14.67 9.19 3.32
C GLN A 50 13.48 9.53 4.21
N VAL A 51 12.78 8.51 4.69
CA VAL A 51 11.66 8.65 5.60
C VAL A 51 11.83 7.72 6.78
N ASP A 52 11.79 8.27 7.98
CA ASP A 52 11.71 7.52 9.23
C ASP A 52 10.32 7.70 9.82
N TYR A 53 9.68 6.62 10.25
CA TYR A 53 8.36 6.68 10.87
C TYR A 53 8.27 5.84 12.14
N GLU A 54 7.42 6.31 13.05
CA GLU A 54 7.02 5.59 14.27
C GLU A 54 5.52 5.70 14.48
N GLY A 55 4.92 4.60 14.93
CA GLY A 55 3.49 4.50 15.16
C GLY A 55 3.12 3.45 16.19
N GLU A 56 1.83 3.40 16.47
CA GLU A 56 1.20 2.42 17.36
C GLU A 56 0.14 1.64 16.58
N VAL A 57 0.16 0.33 16.75
CA VAL A 57 -0.83 -0.59 16.18
C VAL A 57 -1.74 -1.03 17.31
N ARG A 58 -3.04 -0.83 17.11
CA ARG A 58 -4.10 -1.22 18.05
C ARG A 58 -5.02 -2.22 17.38
N VAL A 59 -5.24 -3.34 18.08
CA VAL A 59 -6.14 -4.40 17.65
C VAL A 59 -7.13 -4.64 18.77
N ALA A 60 -8.41 -4.41 18.51
CA ALA A 60 -9.46 -4.69 19.48
C ALA A 60 -9.66 -6.20 19.65
N GLU A 61 -10.23 -6.61 20.79
CA GLU A 61 -10.69 -7.99 20.96
C GLU A 61 -11.76 -8.36 19.93
N GLY A 62 -11.74 -9.61 19.46
CA GLY A 62 -12.82 -10.21 18.66
C GLY A 62 -12.33 -11.32 17.74
N TYR A 63 -13.11 -11.69 16.73
CA TYR A 63 -12.77 -12.80 15.85
C TYR A 63 -11.94 -12.36 14.65
N TYR A 64 -10.82 -13.05 14.45
CA TYR A 64 -9.90 -12.87 13.33
C TYR A 64 -9.94 -14.08 12.40
N SER A 65 -9.99 -13.85 11.09
CA SER A 65 -9.90 -14.91 10.08
C SER A 65 -8.46 -15.02 9.59
N PHE A 66 -7.82 -16.18 9.76
CA PHE A 66 -6.50 -16.39 9.18
C PHE A 66 -6.62 -16.76 7.69
N PRO A 67 -5.92 -16.04 6.79
CA PRO A 67 -6.09 -16.22 5.35
C PRO A 67 -5.72 -17.60 4.83
N TYR A 68 -4.83 -18.33 5.52
CA TYR A 68 -4.30 -19.61 5.04
C TYR A 68 -5.19 -20.82 5.37
N ASN A 69 -6.07 -20.72 6.35
CA ASN A 69 -6.85 -21.87 6.83
C ASN A 69 -8.36 -21.60 6.94
N ASN A 70 -8.83 -20.39 6.56
CA ASN A 70 -10.23 -19.97 6.68
C ASN A 70 -10.85 -20.26 8.06
N SER A 71 -10.03 -20.31 9.11
CA SER A 71 -10.49 -20.50 10.47
C SER A 71 -10.72 -19.13 11.12
N ASN A 72 -11.84 -19.01 11.83
CA ASN A 72 -12.10 -17.87 12.69
C ASN A 72 -11.61 -18.21 14.09
N VAL A 73 -10.63 -17.46 14.58
CA VAL A 73 -10.11 -17.58 15.93
C VAL A 73 -10.47 -16.32 16.70
N LEU A 74 -10.99 -16.46 17.92
CA LEU A 74 -11.16 -15.32 18.81
C LEU A 74 -9.76 -14.81 19.18
N PHE A 75 -9.34 -13.72 18.56
CA PHE A 75 -8.01 -13.16 18.72
C PHE A 75 -7.96 -11.65 18.35
N PRO A 76 -7.27 -10.83 19.16
CA PRO A 76 -6.66 -11.15 20.45
C PRO A 76 -7.72 -11.36 21.54
N SER A 77 -7.41 -12.16 22.57
CA SER A 77 -8.30 -12.43 23.73
C SER A 77 -8.52 -11.23 24.65
N LYS A 78 -7.78 -10.15 24.39
CA LYS A 78 -7.92 -8.81 24.95
C LYS A 78 -7.38 -7.83 23.91
N SER A 79 -7.89 -6.61 23.92
CA SER A 79 -7.32 -5.54 23.09
C SER A 79 -5.81 -5.45 23.30
N SER A 80 -5.08 -5.35 22.19
CA SER A 80 -3.62 -5.31 22.16
C SER A 80 -3.14 -4.01 21.54
N SER A 81 -2.03 -3.50 22.06
CA SER A 81 -1.32 -2.34 21.50
C SER A 81 0.17 -2.61 21.46
N PHE A 82 0.83 -2.22 20.38
CA PHE A 82 2.28 -2.34 20.24
C PHE A 82 2.83 -1.31 19.26
N ASP A 83 4.11 -0.99 19.44
CA ASP A 83 4.79 -0.04 18.58
C ASP A 83 5.16 -0.67 17.23
N THR A 84 5.18 0.17 16.19
CA THR A 84 5.75 -0.15 14.88
C THR A 84 6.63 1.01 14.42
N LYS A 85 7.67 0.70 13.68
CA LYS A 85 8.56 1.69 13.11
C LYS A 85 9.19 1.17 11.83
N GLY A 86 9.74 2.07 11.04
CA GLY A 86 10.49 1.69 9.86
C GLY A 86 11.19 2.86 9.23
N ASN A 87 12.01 2.52 8.23
CA ASN A 87 12.76 3.46 7.42
C ASN A 87 12.55 3.12 5.95
N LEU A 88 12.33 4.15 5.16
CA LEU A 88 12.22 4.09 3.71
C LEU A 88 13.33 4.96 3.12
N LEU A 89 14.02 4.44 2.12
CA LEU A 89 14.87 5.20 1.23
C LEU A 89 14.38 5.00 -0.19
N LEU A 90 13.99 6.10 -0.83
CA LEU A 90 13.64 6.15 -2.24
C LEU A 90 14.73 6.90 -2.98
N ASP A 91 15.17 6.31 -4.09
CA ASP A 91 15.96 6.99 -5.10
C ASP A 91 15.14 6.97 -6.39
N LEU A 92 14.55 8.13 -6.67
CA LEU A 92 13.64 8.34 -7.79
C LEU A 92 14.43 8.45 -9.11
N ALA A 93 15.68 8.93 -9.06
CA ALA A 93 16.53 9.11 -10.23
C ALA A 93 16.91 7.74 -10.84
N ASP A 94 17.38 6.81 -10.02
CA ASP A 94 17.75 5.45 -10.48
C ASP A 94 16.64 4.41 -10.29
N LYS A 95 15.47 4.83 -9.78
CA LYS A 95 14.30 3.98 -9.53
C LYS A 95 14.64 2.80 -8.59
N ARG A 96 15.25 3.11 -7.45
CA ARG A 96 15.65 2.16 -6.41
C ARG A 96 14.99 2.45 -5.09
N LEU A 97 14.72 1.39 -4.32
CA LEU A 97 14.00 1.49 -3.06
C LEU A 97 14.59 0.56 -2.02
N ARG A 98 14.73 1.05 -0.79
CA ARG A 98 14.92 0.22 0.39
C ARG A 98 13.81 0.53 1.39
N PHE A 99 13.10 -0.50 1.83
CA PHE A 99 12.10 -0.38 2.89
C PHE A 99 12.42 -1.37 4.00
N ARG A 100 12.62 -0.86 5.20
CA ARG A 100 12.76 -1.65 6.43
C ARG A 100 11.59 -1.35 7.34
N PHE A 101 10.98 -2.38 7.88
CA PHE A 101 9.97 -2.21 8.92
C PHE A 101 10.12 -3.22 10.05
N GLU A 102 9.62 -2.80 11.21
CA GLU A 102 9.59 -3.56 12.45
C GLU A 102 8.17 -3.48 13.02
N GLU A 103 7.53 -4.63 13.19
CA GLU A 103 6.16 -4.72 13.72
C GLU A 103 5.95 -6.07 14.43
N LYS A 104 5.02 -6.15 15.39
CA LYS A 104 4.54 -7.45 15.86
C LYS A 104 3.44 -8.01 14.95
N GLN A 105 3.56 -9.28 14.58
CA GLN A 105 2.54 -10.02 13.82
C GLN A 105 2.00 -11.20 14.64
N PRO A 106 0.75 -11.63 14.42
CA PRO A 106 0.18 -12.76 15.14
C PRO A 106 0.77 -14.07 14.61
N GLN A 107 1.25 -14.91 15.52
CA GLN A 107 1.74 -16.25 15.22
C GLN A 107 0.89 -17.29 15.98
N GLN A 108 0.39 -18.28 15.26
CA GLN A 108 -0.32 -19.40 15.87
C GLN A 108 0.68 -20.47 16.34
N GLU A 109 0.61 -20.81 17.62
CA GLU A 109 1.38 -21.86 18.26
C GLU A 109 0.73 -23.24 18.06
N LEU A 110 1.50 -24.31 18.34
CA LEU A 110 1.04 -25.70 18.15
C LEU A 110 -0.18 -26.07 19.02
N ASP A 111 -0.34 -25.43 20.18
CA ASP A 111 -1.50 -25.59 21.06
C ASP A 111 -2.73 -24.79 20.60
N GLY A 112 -2.60 -24.08 19.47
CA GLY A 112 -3.63 -23.22 18.91
C GLY A 112 -3.72 -21.83 19.55
N SER A 113 -2.90 -21.54 20.57
CA SER A 113 -2.75 -20.17 21.10
C SER A 113 -2.08 -19.27 20.07
N ILE A 114 -2.23 -17.95 20.24
CA ILE A 114 -1.64 -16.97 19.32
C ILE A 114 -0.86 -15.94 20.13
N GLU A 115 0.37 -15.68 19.72
CA GLU A 115 1.26 -14.68 20.31
C GLU A 115 1.58 -13.55 19.31
N TRP A 116 1.80 -12.34 19.82
CA TRP A 116 2.32 -11.21 19.05
C TRP A 116 3.85 -11.28 19.01
N VAL A 117 4.39 -11.77 17.90
CA VAL A 117 5.84 -11.96 17.72
C VAL A 117 6.40 -10.78 16.94
N GLN A 118 7.48 -10.19 17.43
CA GLN A 118 8.20 -9.16 16.69
C GLN A 118 8.68 -9.72 15.36
N ARG A 119 8.48 -8.99 14.27
CA ARG A 119 8.92 -9.33 12.91
C ARG A 119 9.74 -8.17 12.36
N ASN A 120 10.78 -8.52 11.62
CA ASN A 120 11.66 -7.56 10.94
C ASN A 120 11.78 -7.98 9.48
N TRP A 121 11.51 -7.05 8.57
CA TRP A 121 11.62 -7.28 7.14
C TRP A 121 12.32 -6.08 6.49
N THR A 122 13.31 -6.38 5.64
CA THR A 122 13.92 -5.41 4.73
C THR A 122 13.69 -5.85 3.29
N ALA A 123 13.19 -4.95 2.46
CA ALA A 123 13.04 -5.12 1.03
C ALA A 123 13.91 -4.11 0.29
N CYS A 124 14.70 -4.59 -0.67
CA CYS A 124 15.49 -3.76 -1.59
C CYS A 124 15.06 -4.03 -3.02
N LEU A 125 14.56 -3.02 -3.70
CA LEU A 125 14.11 -3.07 -5.07
C LEU A 125 15.03 -2.22 -5.96
N THR A 126 15.41 -2.80 -7.09
CA THR A 126 16.09 -2.12 -8.20
C THR A 126 15.41 -2.48 -9.52
N SER A 127 15.92 -1.96 -10.64
CA SER A 127 15.49 -2.37 -11.98
C SER A 127 15.79 -3.84 -12.30
N GLU A 128 16.76 -4.45 -11.62
CA GLU A 128 17.25 -5.80 -11.91
C GLU A 128 16.63 -6.86 -11.00
N TYR A 129 16.39 -6.53 -9.73
CA TYR A 129 15.95 -7.50 -8.74
C TYR A 129 15.09 -6.88 -7.63
N LEU A 130 14.40 -7.76 -6.91
CA LEU A 130 13.90 -7.50 -5.57
C LEU A 130 14.57 -8.48 -4.60
N LYS A 131 15.16 -7.97 -3.53
CA LYS A 131 15.67 -8.74 -2.38
C LYS A 131 14.75 -8.53 -1.20
N GLU A 132 14.26 -9.62 -0.61
CA GLU A 132 13.49 -9.59 0.63
C GLU A 132 14.22 -10.39 1.69
N PHE A 133 14.63 -9.71 2.76
CA PHE A 133 15.32 -10.31 3.89
C PHE A 133 14.44 -10.32 5.13
N ARG A 134 14.19 -11.52 5.64
CA ARG A 134 13.40 -11.82 6.83
C ARG A 134 14.19 -12.82 7.69
N PRO A 135 15.07 -12.35 8.57
CA PRO A 135 15.93 -13.24 9.35
C PRO A 135 15.09 -14.17 10.24
N SER A 136 15.28 -15.48 10.09
CA SER A 136 14.55 -16.51 10.85
C SER A 136 14.70 -16.39 12.36
N GLU A 137 15.85 -15.93 12.86
CA GLU A 137 16.08 -15.67 14.29
C GLU A 137 15.09 -14.67 14.89
N LEU A 138 14.66 -13.69 14.09
CA LEU A 138 13.75 -12.63 14.52
C LEU A 138 12.33 -12.83 14.03
N ASN A 139 12.13 -13.68 13.02
CA ASN A 139 10.81 -13.92 12.43
C ASN A 139 10.25 -15.30 12.81
N GLY A 140 10.96 -16.10 13.61
CA GLY A 140 10.56 -17.48 13.88
C GLY A 140 10.69 -18.37 12.64
N SER A 141 11.03 -19.63 12.86
CA SER A 141 10.74 -20.66 11.86
C SER A 141 9.23 -20.87 11.87
N ASP A 142 8.55 -20.72 10.74
CA ASP A 142 7.17 -21.21 10.61
C ASP A 142 7.15 -22.66 11.14
N ASN A 143 6.51 -22.85 12.29
CA ASN A 143 6.69 -23.97 13.22
C ASN A 143 6.68 -25.36 12.58
N LEU A 144 7.83 -25.88 12.12
CA LEU A 144 8.08 -27.31 11.89
C LEU A 144 9.59 -27.65 11.97
N PRO A 145 10.02 -28.60 12.83
CA PRO A 145 11.39 -29.12 12.80
C PRO A 145 11.67 -29.79 11.45
N GLY A 146 12.63 -29.25 10.69
CA GLY A 146 13.01 -29.70 9.35
C GLY A 146 12.81 -28.66 8.25
N ASN A 147 12.05 -27.60 8.50
CA ASN A 147 11.80 -26.54 7.52
C ASN A 147 12.85 -25.42 7.69
N ARG A 148 13.98 -25.51 6.97
CA ARG A 148 14.93 -24.38 6.89
C ARG A 148 14.25 -23.25 6.12
N THR A 149 13.70 -22.27 6.85
CA THR A 149 13.07 -21.09 6.24
C THR A 149 14.11 -20.32 5.45
N THR A 150 13.73 -19.87 4.25
CA THR A 150 14.58 -18.97 3.47
C THR A 150 14.58 -17.60 4.15
N ASP A 151 15.74 -17.13 4.58
CA ASP A 151 15.88 -15.80 5.17
C ASP A 151 15.94 -14.72 4.09
N LEU A 152 16.61 -14.97 2.96
CA LEU A 152 16.76 -14.02 1.85
C LEU A 152 16.16 -14.57 0.56
N TYR A 153 15.14 -13.89 0.03
CA TYR A 153 14.57 -14.15 -1.29
C TYR A 153 15.10 -13.14 -2.31
N ILE A 154 15.47 -13.60 -3.51
CA ILE A 154 15.90 -12.74 -4.62
C ILE A 154 15.03 -13.05 -5.85
N HIS A 155 14.29 -12.05 -6.33
CA HIS A 155 13.36 -12.17 -7.45
C HIS A 155 13.93 -11.53 -8.72
N ARG A 156 13.86 -12.24 -9.85
CA ARG A 156 14.31 -11.78 -11.18
C ARG A 156 13.32 -10.84 -11.90
N ARG A 157 12.12 -10.67 -11.33
CA ARG A 157 11.02 -9.86 -11.88
C ARG A 157 10.39 -9.08 -10.74
N PRO A 158 10.94 -7.91 -10.36
CA PRO A 158 10.49 -7.18 -9.19
C PRO A 158 9.04 -6.70 -9.30
N GLY A 159 8.57 -6.44 -10.52
CA GLY A 159 7.34 -5.72 -10.79
C GLY A 159 6.02 -6.41 -10.46
N THR A 160 6.08 -7.45 -9.64
CA THR A 160 4.96 -8.34 -9.33
C THR A 160 4.77 -8.51 -7.82
N VAL A 161 5.72 -8.02 -7.04
CA VAL A 161 5.80 -8.28 -5.61
C VAL A 161 5.50 -6.96 -4.89
N PRO A 162 4.44 -6.89 -4.08
CA PRO A 162 4.12 -5.69 -3.33
C PRO A 162 5.18 -5.49 -2.24
N ILE A 163 5.87 -4.35 -2.29
CA ILE A 163 6.88 -3.98 -1.29
C ILE A 163 6.26 -3.23 -0.10
N PHE A 164 5.14 -2.55 -0.35
CA PHE A 164 4.41 -1.79 0.65
C PHE A 164 3.05 -2.40 0.94
N GLU A 165 2.72 -2.50 2.21
CA GLU A 165 1.32 -2.61 2.63
C GLU A 165 0.61 -1.26 2.40
N PHE A 166 -0.66 -1.30 2.05
CA PHE A 166 -1.40 -0.12 1.60
C PHE A 166 -1.49 0.98 2.66
N GLN A 167 -1.46 0.65 3.96
CA GLN A 167 -1.44 1.63 5.04
C GLN A 167 -0.16 2.46 5.09
N MET A 168 0.89 2.06 4.37
CA MET A 168 2.18 2.74 4.30
C MET A 168 2.30 3.66 3.08
N TYR A 169 1.32 3.66 2.17
CA TYR A 169 1.32 4.50 0.98
C TYR A 169 1.46 6.00 1.27
N PRO A 170 0.94 6.57 2.38
CA PRO A 170 1.19 7.96 2.72
C PRO A 170 2.67 8.35 2.76
N LEU A 171 3.60 7.44 3.06
CA LEU A 171 5.05 7.70 3.02
C LEU A 171 5.54 8.18 1.64
N LEU A 172 4.83 7.80 0.58
CA LEU A 172 5.21 8.06 -0.81
C LEU A 172 4.71 9.42 -1.33
N PHE A 173 3.70 10.00 -0.67
CA PHE A 173 3.04 11.22 -1.15
C PHE A 173 3.96 12.44 -1.09
N ALA A 174 4.88 12.48 -0.12
CA ALA A 174 5.90 13.53 -0.02
C ALA A 174 6.86 13.55 -1.23
N SER A 175 6.98 12.45 -1.97
CA SER A 175 7.77 12.33 -3.19
C SER A 175 6.93 12.39 -4.48
N GLY A 176 5.65 12.79 -4.39
CA GLY A 176 4.75 12.83 -5.54
C GLY A 176 4.41 11.46 -6.13
N GLN A 177 4.60 10.38 -5.36
CA GLN A 177 4.33 9.01 -5.80
C GLN A 177 2.95 8.56 -5.32
N TYR A 178 2.01 8.43 -6.26
CA TYR A 178 0.62 8.02 -6.01
C TYR A 178 0.31 6.77 -6.85
N GLY A 179 -0.16 5.69 -6.24
CA GLY A 179 -0.34 4.39 -6.91
C GLY A 179 -1.70 4.21 -7.58
N ILE A 180 -1.82 3.24 -8.51
CA ILE A 180 -3.11 2.93 -9.19
C ILE A 180 -3.66 1.50 -8.95
N GLY A 181 -2.98 0.65 -8.19
CA GLY A 181 -3.56 -0.62 -7.73
C GLY A 181 -2.57 -1.48 -6.94
N ILE A 182 -3.06 -2.60 -6.39
CA ILE A 182 -2.24 -3.63 -5.72
C ILE A 182 -1.66 -4.62 -6.75
N ASN A 183 -2.30 -4.77 -7.90
CA ASN A 183 -1.90 -5.72 -8.92
C ASN A 183 -1.02 -5.04 -9.99
N TRP A 184 0.28 -5.27 -9.88
CA TRP A 184 1.22 -5.29 -11.01
C TRP A 184 1.45 -3.97 -11.77
N GLN A 185 1.72 -2.86 -11.06
CA GLN A 185 2.67 -1.89 -11.59
C GLN A 185 4.08 -2.29 -11.18
N ARG A 186 5.02 -2.20 -12.13
CA ARG A 186 6.31 -2.88 -12.03
C ARG A 186 7.26 -2.29 -11.00
N SER A 187 6.84 -1.26 -10.29
CA SER A 187 7.62 -0.51 -9.33
C SER A 187 6.77 0.63 -8.73
N PRO A 188 6.99 1.09 -7.49
CA PRO A 188 6.49 2.40 -7.03
C PRO A 188 6.99 3.59 -7.86
N PHE A 189 7.91 3.36 -8.82
CA PHE A 189 8.47 4.34 -9.75
C PHE A 189 7.78 4.39 -11.13
N GLU A 190 6.75 3.57 -11.37
CA GLU A 190 5.95 3.67 -12.60
C GLU A 190 4.85 4.72 -12.44
N SER A 191 5.20 5.97 -12.75
CA SER A 191 4.38 7.16 -12.57
C SER A 191 3.63 7.60 -13.83
N ASP A 192 3.35 6.71 -14.79
CA ASP A 192 2.54 7.04 -15.97
C ASP A 192 1.06 7.12 -15.57
N LEU A 193 0.77 8.02 -14.64
CA LEU A 193 -0.56 8.45 -14.24
C LEU A 193 -1.14 9.23 -15.42
N THR A 194 -1.97 8.58 -16.21
CA THR A 194 -2.81 9.23 -17.22
C THR A 194 -4.20 9.49 -16.65
N ALA A 195 -4.90 10.51 -17.17
CA ALA A 195 -6.28 10.78 -16.77
C ALA A 195 -7.20 9.56 -16.94
N ASP A 196 -6.94 8.69 -17.91
CA ASP A 196 -7.70 7.44 -18.12
C ASP A 196 -7.61 6.45 -16.94
N ASN A 197 -6.58 6.56 -16.10
CA ASN A 197 -6.42 5.73 -14.91
C ASN A 197 -7.31 6.20 -13.74
N PHE A 198 -7.87 7.40 -13.84
CA PHE A 198 -8.62 8.05 -12.77
C PHE A 198 -10.00 8.49 -13.24
N LYS A 199 -10.90 8.61 -12.27
CA LYS A 199 -12.21 9.19 -12.45
C LYS A 199 -12.52 10.08 -11.27
N VAL A 200 -12.88 11.33 -11.52
CA VAL A 200 -13.49 12.16 -10.49
C VAL A 200 -14.89 11.62 -10.19
N VAL A 201 -15.13 11.29 -8.93
CA VAL A 201 -16.39 10.69 -8.47
C VAL A 201 -17.33 11.76 -7.91
N SER A 202 -16.79 12.68 -7.12
CA SER A 202 -17.57 13.73 -6.47
C SER A 202 -16.68 14.83 -5.92
N THR A 203 -17.31 15.94 -5.53
CA THR A 203 -16.75 16.91 -4.59
C THR A 203 -17.42 16.70 -3.22
N SER A 204 -16.65 16.67 -2.14
CA SER A 204 -17.18 16.42 -0.80
C SER A 204 -16.46 17.22 0.27
N SER A 205 -17.16 17.53 1.36
CA SER A 205 -16.55 18.21 2.51
C SER A 205 -16.17 17.19 3.58
N TYR A 206 -14.91 17.24 4.04
CA TYR A 206 -14.37 16.35 5.07
C TYR A 206 -13.55 17.17 6.06
N ASN A 207 -13.82 17.02 7.36
CA ASN A 207 -13.18 17.80 8.44
C ASN A 207 -13.18 19.33 8.18
N GLY A 208 -14.27 19.84 7.58
CA GLY A 208 -14.45 21.27 7.29
C GLY A 208 -13.64 21.80 6.11
N ARG A 209 -13.07 20.92 5.26
CA ARG A 209 -12.40 21.26 4.00
C ARG A 209 -13.11 20.62 2.83
N ASP A 210 -13.12 21.30 1.70
CA ASP A 210 -13.70 20.77 0.47
C ASP A 210 -12.63 20.00 -0.32
N HIS A 211 -13.03 18.85 -0.83
CA HIS A 211 -12.16 17.92 -1.52
C HIS A 211 -12.77 17.49 -2.85
N ILE A 212 -11.90 17.22 -3.82
CA ILE A 212 -12.22 16.42 -4.99
C ILE A 212 -11.90 14.96 -4.64
N VAL A 213 -12.88 14.09 -4.84
CA VAL A 213 -12.73 12.64 -4.66
C VAL A 213 -12.43 12.03 -6.01
N ILE A 214 -11.19 11.58 -6.20
CA ILE A 214 -10.75 10.88 -7.41
C ILE A 214 -10.57 9.40 -7.10
N GLN A 215 -11.00 8.54 -8.01
CA GLN A 215 -10.95 7.09 -7.87
C GLN A 215 -10.12 6.49 -8.98
N THR A 216 -9.33 5.47 -8.67
CA THR A 216 -8.61 4.72 -9.71
C THR A 216 -9.56 3.75 -10.41
N THR A 217 -9.39 3.58 -11.71
CA THR A 217 -10.04 2.49 -12.43
C THR A 217 -9.46 1.16 -11.90
N PRO A 218 -10.29 0.16 -11.52
CA PRO A 218 -9.77 -1.12 -11.06
C PRO A 218 -8.88 -1.77 -12.14
N PHE A 219 -7.59 -1.89 -11.86
CA PHE A 219 -6.64 -2.51 -12.79
C PHE A 219 -6.50 -4.01 -12.48
N SER A 220 -6.78 -4.86 -13.48
CA SER A 220 -6.72 -6.34 -13.43
C SER A 220 -6.84 -6.92 -12.02
N GLY A 221 -8.04 -6.88 -11.49
CA GLY A 221 -8.29 -7.19 -10.09
C GLY A 221 -9.33 -6.27 -9.53
N ASN A 222 -10.05 -6.77 -8.55
CA ASN A 222 -11.20 -6.10 -7.99
C ASN A 222 -10.81 -4.98 -6.99
N THR A 223 -9.58 -4.45 -7.04
CA THR A 223 -9.10 -3.43 -6.09
C THR A 223 -9.02 -2.07 -6.74
N PHE A 224 -9.46 -1.03 -6.04
CA PHE A 224 -9.32 0.36 -6.45
C PHE A 224 -9.03 1.27 -5.25
N PHE A 225 -8.56 2.46 -5.54
CA PHE A 225 -8.24 3.48 -4.57
C PHE A 225 -9.14 4.71 -4.73
N GLU A 226 -9.43 5.39 -3.63
CA GLU A 226 -10.04 6.73 -3.63
C GLU A 226 -9.11 7.70 -2.93
N TYR A 227 -8.82 8.82 -3.58
CA TYR A 227 -8.02 9.91 -3.07
C TYR A 227 -8.93 11.12 -2.84
N TRP A 228 -8.94 11.63 -1.62
CA TRP A 228 -9.66 12.84 -1.24
C TRP A 228 -8.67 14.00 -1.24
N VAL A 229 -8.60 14.70 -2.36
CA VAL A 229 -7.61 15.74 -2.65
C VAL A 229 -8.16 17.09 -2.21
N ASP A 230 -7.39 17.85 -1.42
CA ASP A 230 -7.78 19.20 -0.98
C ASP A 230 -7.96 20.11 -2.21
N LEU A 231 -9.16 20.68 -2.37
CA LEU A 231 -9.50 21.56 -3.49
C LEU A 231 -8.57 22.79 -3.54
N MET A 232 -8.09 23.25 -2.39
CA MET A 232 -7.22 24.41 -2.27
C MET A 232 -5.74 24.07 -2.46
N ASN A 233 -5.35 22.79 -2.35
CA ASN A 233 -3.97 22.35 -2.50
C ASN A 233 -3.92 20.92 -3.05
N PRO A 234 -3.75 20.74 -4.37
CA PRO A 234 -3.81 19.42 -5.01
C PRO A 234 -2.73 18.44 -4.54
N MET A 235 -1.67 18.92 -3.87
CA MET A 235 -0.64 18.03 -3.29
C MET A 235 -1.11 17.32 -2.01
N ARG A 236 -2.20 17.75 -1.38
CA ARG A 236 -2.70 17.17 -0.13
C ARG A 236 -3.81 16.16 -0.39
N VAL A 237 -3.52 14.89 -0.11
CA VAL A 237 -4.54 13.83 0.00
C VAL A 237 -4.87 13.67 1.49
N HIS A 238 -6.00 14.23 1.94
CA HIS A 238 -6.40 14.16 3.35
C HIS A 238 -7.01 12.83 3.76
N ARG A 239 -7.55 12.09 2.79
CA ARG A 239 -8.05 10.74 3.01
C ARG A 239 -7.72 9.86 1.81
N PHE A 240 -7.19 8.69 2.10
CA PHE A 240 -6.91 7.65 1.13
C PHE A 240 -7.73 6.42 1.50
N VAL A 241 -8.54 5.92 0.58
CA VAL A 241 -9.38 4.74 0.79
C VAL A 241 -8.94 3.64 -0.16
N VAL A 242 -8.79 2.44 0.38
CA VAL A 242 -8.52 1.24 -0.38
C VAL A 242 -9.78 0.40 -0.37
N ASN A 243 -10.26 -0.01 -1.53
CA ASN A 243 -11.41 -0.90 -1.64
C ASN A 243 -11.02 -2.12 -2.47
N LYS A 244 -11.32 -3.31 -1.98
CA LYS A 244 -11.21 -4.57 -2.71
C LYS A 244 -12.60 -5.16 -2.85
N LEU A 245 -12.99 -5.58 -4.04
CA LEU A 245 -14.24 -6.23 -4.35
C LEU A 245 -14.01 -7.74 -4.60
N GLU A 246 -15.09 -8.50 -4.55
CA GLU A 246 -15.23 -9.85 -5.06
C GLU A 246 -15.55 -9.81 -6.56
N GLU A 247 -15.50 -10.96 -7.24
CA GLU A 247 -15.85 -11.04 -8.68
C GLU A 247 -17.31 -10.63 -8.96
N ASP A 248 -18.20 -10.79 -7.97
CA ASP A 248 -19.59 -10.38 -8.05
C ASP A 248 -19.81 -8.88 -7.73
N GLY A 249 -18.71 -8.13 -7.52
CA GLY A 249 -18.73 -6.71 -7.21
C GLY A 249 -19.01 -6.35 -5.75
N LYS A 250 -19.22 -7.34 -4.86
CA LYS A 250 -19.34 -7.06 -3.43
C LYS A 250 -18.01 -6.58 -2.87
N LEU A 251 -18.05 -5.58 -1.99
CA LEU A 251 -16.86 -5.22 -1.21
C LEU A 251 -16.38 -6.46 -0.44
N THR A 252 -15.07 -6.64 -0.35
CA THR A 252 -14.40 -7.66 0.50
C THR A 252 -13.43 -7.04 1.48
N ASN A 253 -12.63 -6.06 1.11
CA ASN A 253 -11.77 -5.36 2.05
C ASN A 253 -11.88 -3.86 1.86
N ARG A 254 -11.78 -3.12 2.96
CA ARG A 254 -11.69 -1.67 2.95
C ARG A 254 -10.63 -1.20 3.93
N ALA A 255 -9.84 -0.21 3.55
CA ALA A 255 -9.03 0.54 4.49
C ALA A 255 -9.33 2.02 4.34
N ASP A 256 -9.58 2.71 5.45
CA ASP A 256 -9.75 4.15 5.51
C ASP A 256 -8.52 4.77 6.18
N ILE A 257 -7.81 5.63 5.47
CA ILE A 257 -6.54 6.21 5.92
C ILE A 257 -6.68 7.73 5.96
N ASP A 258 -6.75 8.29 7.16
CA ASP A 258 -6.86 9.73 7.40
C ASP A 258 -5.48 10.34 7.61
N ILE A 259 -5.12 11.35 6.82
CA ILE A 259 -3.75 11.87 6.73
C ILE A 259 -3.72 13.34 7.15
N THR A 260 -2.82 13.63 8.09
CA THR A 260 -2.50 14.99 8.52
C THR A 260 -1.21 15.43 7.82
N TYR A 261 -1.12 16.72 7.46
CA TYR A 261 0.03 17.30 6.79
C TYR A 261 0.67 18.38 7.65
N ARG A 262 1.96 18.59 7.42
CA ARG A 262 2.69 19.80 7.80
C ARG A 262 3.28 20.45 6.55
N ASP A 263 3.46 21.75 6.59
CA ASP A 263 4.11 22.50 5.50
C ASP A 263 5.63 22.46 5.67
N GLU A 264 6.34 22.19 4.57
CA GLU A 264 7.80 22.18 4.45
C GLU A 264 8.21 23.02 3.23
N GLU A 265 9.50 23.35 3.11
CA GLU A 265 10.04 24.18 2.03
C GLU A 265 9.69 23.66 0.62
N LEU A 266 9.79 22.35 0.41
CA LEU A 266 9.48 21.73 -0.89
C LEU A 266 7.97 21.62 -1.15
N GLY A 267 7.12 21.82 -0.14
CA GLY A 267 5.67 21.64 -0.18
C GLY A 267 5.16 20.74 0.95
N PRO A 268 3.84 20.53 1.07
CA PRO A 268 3.24 19.82 2.19
C PRO A 268 3.66 18.35 2.23
N VAL A 269 3.96 17.84 3.43
CA VAL A 269 4.32 16.44 3.67
C VAL A 269 3.38 15.82 4.72
N PRO A 270 3.04 14.52 4.60
CA PRO A 270 2.30 13.82 5.64
C PRO A 270 3.06 13.86 6.97
N SER A 271 2.43 14.30 8.05
CA SER A 271 3.05 14.39 9.38
C SER A 271 2.55 13.31 10.34
N ALA A 272 1.36 12.78 10.09
CA ALA A 272 0.75 11.68 10.83
C ALA A 272 -0.38 11.07 9.99
N TRP A 273 -0.74 9.81 10.25
CA TRP A 273 -1.98 9.26 9.70
C TRP A 273 -2.57 8.18 10.59
N LYS A 274 -3.87 7.93 10.41
CA LYS A 274 -4.60 6.84 11.05
C LYS A 274 -5.21 5.96 9.97
N ALA A 275 -4.74 4.72 9.86
CA ALA A 275 -5.33 3.69 9.02
C ALA A 275 -6.29 2.83 9.84
N THR A 276 -7.52 2.65 9.35
CA THR A 276 -8.50 1.71 9.89
C THR A 276 -8.80 0.66 8.83
N ILE A 277 -8.46 -0.59 9.12
CA ILE A 277 -8.52 -1.70 8.17
C ILE A 277 -9.69 -2.62 8.52
N TYR A 278 -10.58 -2.82 7.56
CA TYR A 278 -11.77 -3.65 7.62
C TYR A 278 -11.63 -4.79 6.60
N MET A 279 -11.58 -6.03 7.07
CA MET A 279 -11.70 -7.20 6.19
C MET A 279 -13.10 -7.80 6.33
N ILE A 280 -13.75 -8.16 5.23
CA ILE A 280 -15.08 -8.79 5.28
C ILE A 280 -14.89 -10.24 5.70
N GLY A 281 -15.54 -10.57 6.81
CA GLY A 281 -15.26 -11.77 7.62
C GLY A 281 -14.57 -11.43 8.96
N SER A 282 -13.88 -10.29 9.06
CA SER A 282 -13.29 -9.79 10.31
C SER A 282 -14.22 -8.78 10.99
N GLN A 283 -14.76 -9.15 12.15
CA GLN A 283 -15.58 -8.25 12.97
C GLN A 283 -14.77 -7.20 13.72
N VAL A 284 -13.43 -7.25 13.60
CA VAL A 284 -12.46 -6.44 14.34
C VAL A 284 -11.69 -5.56 13.36
N SER A 285 -11.68 -4.25 13.62
CA SER A 285 -10.81 -3.33 12.87
C SER A 285 -9.38 -3.37 13.42
N ARG A 286 -8.40 -3.42 12.52
CA ARG A 286 -6.99 -3.14 12.85
C ARG A 286 -6.75 -1.65 12.64
N ILE A 287 -6.30 -0.96 13.68
CA ILE A 287 -6.01 0.47 13.63
C ILE A 287 -4.51 0.67 13.72
N ILE A 288 -3.95 1.43 12.79
CA ILE A 288 -2.54 1.82 12.78
C ILE A 288 -2.50 3.34 12.85
N GLU A 289 -1.86 3.88 13.88
CA GLU A 289 -1.71 5.32 14.08
C GLU A 289 -0.22 5.66 14.00
N VAL A 290 0.19 6.27 12.88
CA VAL A 290 1.54 6.80 12.73
C VAL A 290 1.56 8.23 13.24
N ARG A 291 2.44 8.48 14.22
CA ARG A 291 2.46 9.72 15.01
C ARG A 291 3.68 10.59 14.76
N SER A 292 4.78 9.95 14.35
CA SER A 292 6.04 10.63 14.09
C SER A 292 6.52 10.24 12.71
N ILE A 293 6.85 11.24 11.89
CA ILE A 293 7.46 11.05 10.58
C ILE A 293 8.53 12.13 10.38
N SER A 294 9.71 11.70 9.96
CA SER A 294 10.79 12.57 9.52
C SER A 294 11.05 12.33 8.04
N TYR A 295 11.18 13.42 7.28
CA TYR A 295 11.57 13.37 5.87
C TYR A 295 12.89 14.10 5.72
N GLU A 296 13.79 13.50 4.94
CA GLU A 296 15.00 14.14 4.45
C GLU A 296 15.03 14.00 2.94
N PHE A 297 15.03 15.13 2.23
CA PHE A 297 14.97 15.19 0.77
C PHE A 297 16.36 15.37 0.18
N ASP A 298 16.54 14.81 -1.02
CA ASP A 298 17.78 14.87 -1.80
C ASP A 298 19.00 14.39 -1.01
N VAL A 299 18.77 13.38 -0.18
CA VAL A 299 19.81 12.65 0.55
C VAL A 299 20.80 12.03 -0.42
N ALA A 300 22.09 12.02 -0.04
CA ALA A 300 23.09 11.28 -0.78
C ALA A 300 22.80 9.78 -0.68
N VAL A 301 22.71 9.11 -1.82
CA VAL A 301 22.45 7.67 -1.90
C VAL A 301 23.59 6.96 -2.61
N GLU A 302 23.93 5.77 -2.13
CA GLU A 302 24.93 4.90 -2.71
C GLU A 302 24.31 3.55 -3.11
N SER A 303 24.94 2.85 -4.06
CA SER A 303 24.42 1.54 -4.50
C SER A 303 24.30 0.51 -3.38
N GLN A 304 25.14 0.61 -2.34
CA GLN A 304 25.10 -0.26 -1.18
C GLN A 304 23.85 -0.05 -0.30
N ASP A 305 23.21 1.12 -0.37
CA ASP A 305 21.98 1.39 0.39
C ASP A 305 20.77 0.61 -0.16
N PHE A 306 20.89 0.08 -1.37
CA PHE A 306 19.86 -0.70 -2.06
C PHE A 306 20.26 -2.16 -2.25
N ASP A 307 21.22 -2.62 -1.44
CA ASP A 307 21.61 -4.01 -1.41
C ASP A 307 21.53 -4.59 0.01
N ILE A 308 21.40 -5.91 0.07
CA ILE A 308 21.43 -6.67 1.32
C ILE A 308 22.64 -7.59 1.23
N ILE A 309 23.60 -7.37 2.12
CA ILE A 309 24.72 -8.28 2.36
C ILE A 309 24.29 -9.22 3.49
N PRO A 310 23.79 -10.43 3.18
CA PRO A 310 23.34 -11.34 4.21
C PRO A 310 24.51 -11.84 5.08
N PRO A 311 24.31 -12.02 6.40
CA PRO A 311 25.30 -12.65 7.26
C PRO A 311 25.65 -14.08 6.84
N TYR A 312 26.82 -14.57 7.28
CA TYR A 312 27.19 -15.99 7.14
C TYR A 312 26.11 -16.90 7.73
N GLY A 313 25.81 -18.02 7.07
CA GLY A 313 24.78 -18.97 7.51
C GLY A 313 23.35 -18.61 7.08
N THR A 314 23.14 -17.46 6.43
CA THR A 314 21.85 -17.07 5.86
C THR A 314 21.40 -18.06 4.78
N HIS A 315 20.17 -18.54 4.87
CA HIS A 315 19.54 -19.38 3.85
C HIS A 315 18.96 -18.51 2.73
N VAL A 316 19.44 -18.70 1.51
CA VAL A 316 19.07 -17.87 0.36
C VAL A 316 18.27 -18.68 -0.66
N ARG A 317 17.21 -18.06 -1.20
CA ARG A 317 16.51 -18.51 -2.41
C ARG A 317 16.63 -17.45 -3.49
N ASP A 318 17.52 -17.70 -4.43
CA ASP A 318 17.85 -16.81 -5.54
C ASP A 318 17.21 -17.29 -6.84
N LEU A 319 16.09 -16.68 -7.22
CA LEU A 319 15.35 -17.00 -8.44
C LEU A 319 16.02 -16.44 -9.71
N THR A 320 17.13 -15.70 -9.58
CA THR A 320 17.94 -15.28 -10.73
C THR A 320 18.82 -16.42 -11.25
N ARG A 321 19.11 -17.42 -10.40
CA ARG A 321 19.94 -18.58 -10.72
C ARG A 321 19.17 -19.71 -11.41
N PRO A 322 19.86 -20.64 -12.10
CA PRO A 322 19.27 -21.87 -12.61
C PRO A 322 18.61 -22.69 -11.49
N ALA A 323 17.52 -23.40 -11.80
CA ALA A 323 16.67 -24.11 -10.82
C ALA A 323 17.45 -24.96 -9.79
N GLY A 324 18.53 -25.64 -10.21
CA GLY A 324 19.36 -26.48 -9.33
C GLY A 324 20.34 -25.72 -8.42
N ALA A 325 20.47 -24.41 -8.57
CA ALA A 325 21.39 -23.55 -7.81
C ALA A 325 20.68 -22.37 -7.12
N GLN A 326 19.34 -22.38 -7.10
CA GLN A 326 18.55 -21.30 -6.48
C GLN A 326 18.66 -21.29 -4.97
N ARG A 327 18.94 -22.44 -4.33
CA ARG A 327 19.02 -22.54 -2.87
C ARG A 327 20.45 -22.75 -2.43
N TYR A 328 20.93 -21.91 -1.52
CA TYR A 328 22.28 -22.00 -0.96
C TYR A 328 22.35 -21.36 0.42
N VAL A 329 23.44 -21.63 1.14
CA VAL A 329 23.76 -21.00 2.45
C VAL A 329 24.99 -20.13 2.27
N VAL A 330 24.91 -18.88 2.73
CA VAL A 330 26.00 -17.91 2.60
C VAL A 330 27.24 -18.42 3.33
N GLY A 331 28.34 -18.57 2.59
CA GLY A 331 29.64 -18.99 3.12
C GLY A 331 29.86 -20.50 3.24
N GLU A 332 28.86 -21.34 2.92
CA GLU A 332 29.01 -22.81 2.89
C GLU A 332 29.19 -23.39 1.48
N THR A 333 28.98 -22.60 0.43
CA THR A 333 29.13 -23.04 -0.97
C THR A 333 30.44 -22.56 -1.59
N ASP A 334 31.45 -23.42 -1.64
CA ASP A 334 32.73 -23.16 -2.33
C ASP A 334 32.69 -23.33 -3.86
N HIS A 335 31.59 -23.82 -4.45
CA HIS A 335 31.50 -24.07 -5.90
C HIS A 335 30.10 -23.83 -6.48
N PRO A 336 29.87 -22.74 -7.26
CA PRO A 336 28.55 -22.39 -7.79
C PRO A 336 28.12 -23.19 -9.04
N GLU A 337 28.96 -24.06 -9.61
CA GLU A 337 28.71 -24.67 -10.93
C GLU A 337 28.41 -26.18 -10.94
N SER A 338 28.21 -26.82 -9.80
CA SER A 338 27.83 -28.24 -9.77
C SER A 338 26.46 -28.43 -9.13
N PRO A 339 25.50 -29.10 -9.80
CA PRO A 339 24.18 -29.36 -9.24
C PRO A 339 24.37 -30.25 -8.01
N THR A 340 24.34 -29.63 -6.84
CA THR A 340 24.44 -30.36 -5.59
C THR A 340 23.07 -30.94 -5.33
N LYS A 341 23.01 -32.28 -5.34
CA LYS A 341 21.90 -33.17 -4.98
C LYS A 341 20.54 -32.50 -4.82
N VAL A 342 19.62 -32.85 -5.71
CA VAL A 342 18.18 -32.59 -5.61
C VAL A 342 17.75 -32.67 -4.14
N PHE A 343 17.35 -31.53 -3.58
CA PHE A 343 16.61 -31.46 -2.34
C PHE A 343 15.34 -32.29 -2.53
N GLN A 344 15.18 -33.36 -1.76
CA GLN A 344 13.90 -34.05 -1.60
C GLN A 344 13.27 -33.59 -0.28
N GLU A 345 11.95 -33.39 -0.34
CA GLU A 345 11.06 -32.85 0.69
C GLU A 345 11.12 -33.57 2.04
#